data_AF-G4RKM1-F1
#
_entry.id   AF-G4RKM1-F1
#
_cell.length_a   1.000
_cell.length_b   1.000
_cell.length_c   1.000
_cell.angle_alpha   90.00
_cell.angle_beta   90.00
_cell.angle_gamma   90.00
#
_symmetry.space_group_name_H-M   'P 1'
#
loop_
_entity.id
_entity.type
_entity.pdbx_description
1 polymer ?
#
loop_
_entity_poly.entity_id
_entity_poly.type
_entity_poly.pdbx_seq_one_letter_code
_entity_poly.pdbx_strand_id
1 'polypeptide(L)'
;MRDDECIARLKDLEERIEALEGLVNLVLEELRDIRQMFEEGGQSGVARGRRRDEGHPLLKMIEDQKFVDVKDVRSKGALKRLVERGLVVLLRDEGANREVVASKRAISDLLNRLPIDVEKAESLDEREYELLEILNRLGYIIKKDNKYMPTQLAEEFKL
;
A
#
# COMPACT_ATOMS: atom_id res chain seq x y z
N MET A 1 -5.17 19.92 -43.43
CA MET A 1 -4.18 18.82 -43.49
C MET A 1 -2.84 19.14 -42.84
N ARG A 2 -2.48 20.39 -42.48
CA ARG A 2 -1.21 20.67 -41.76
C ARG A 2 -1.39 20.82 -40.25
N ASP A 3 -2.57 21.26 -39.79
CA ASP A 3 -2.79 21.57 -38.38
C ASP A 3 -3.00 20.31 -37.51
N ASP A 4 -3.71 19.31 -38.03
CA ASP A 4 -3.96 18.05 -37.30
C ASP A 4 -2.69 17.23 -37.07
N GLU A 5 -1.77 17.23 -38.04
CA GLU A 5 -0.46 16.59 -37.91
C GLU A 5 0.43 17.34 -36.91
N CYS A 6 0.36 18.67 -36.90
CA CYS A 6 1.04 19.50 -35.90
C CYS A 6 0.54 19.21 -34.48
N ILE A 7 -0.77 19.09 -34.28
CA ILE A 7 -1.38 18.79 -32.99
C ILE A 7 -1.00 17.39 -32.50
N ALA A 8 -0.99 16.39 -33.39
CA ALA A 8 -0.58 15.03 -33.04
C ALA A 8 0.89 14.96 -32.61
N ARG A 9 1.78 15.68 -33.32
CA ARG A 9 3.20 15.77 -32.94
C ARG A 9 3.41 16.53 -31.62
N LEU A 10 2.58 17.53 -31.33
CA LEU A 10 2.66 18.26 -30.07
C LEU A 10 2.31 17.35 -28.88
N LYS A 11 1.26 16.54 -29.01
CA LYS A 11 0.87 15.56 -27.97
C LYS A 11 1.93 14.48 -27.76
N ASP A 12 2.52 13.95 -28.83
CA ASP A 12 3.65 13.00 -28.73
C ASP A 12 4.84 13.64 -28.00
N LEU A 13 5.14 14.90 -28.28
CA LEU A 13 6.19 15.63 -27.57
C LEU A 13 5.85 15.86 -26.10
N GLU A 14 4.60 16.20 -25.76
CA GLU A 14 4.14 16.35 -24.37
C GLU A 14 4.27 15.04 -23.58
N GLU A 15 3.81 13.92 -24.14
CA GLU A 15 3.92 12.60 -23.50
C GLU A 15 5.38 12.18 -23.30
N ARG A 16 6.25 12.49 -24.26
CA ARG A 16 7.69 12.22 -24.16
C ARG A 16 8.38 13.14 -23.14
N ILE A 17 7.94 14.38 -23.00
CA ILE A 17 8.45 15.30 -21.98
C ILE A 17 8.03 14.79 -20.59
N GLU A 18 6.78 14.39 -20.41
CA GLU A 18 6.29 13.82 -19.14
C GLU A 18 7.06 12.55 -18.75
N ALA A 19 7.35 11.68 -19.73
CA ALA A 19 8.19 10.50 -19.50
C ALA A 19 9.64 10.87 -19.10
N LEU A 20 10.22 11.88 -19.74
CA LEU A 20 11.56 12.38 -19.40
C LEU A 20 11.59 13.02 -18.02
N GLU A 21 10.58 13.80 -17.64
CA GLU A 21 10.45 14.38 -16.30
C GLU A 21 10.34 13.29 -15.23
N GLY A 22 9.62 12.20 -15.52
CA GLY A 22 9.57 11.01 -14.67
C GLY A 22 10.95 10.38 -14.46
N LEU A 23 11.71 10.18 -15.54
CA LEU A 23 13.07 9.61 -15.48
C LEU A 23 14.05 10.54 -14.75
N VAL A 24 13.95 11.86 -14.94
CA VAL A 24 14.78 12.83 -14.21
C VAL A 24 14.48 12.80 -12.71
N ASN A 25 13.20 12.71 -12.32
CA ASN A 25 12.83 12.59 -10.92
C ASN A 25 13.35 11.29 -10.29
N LEU A 26 13.30 10.16 -11.03
CA LEU A 26 13.88 8.89 -10.59
C LEU A 26 15.38 9.01 -10.33
N VAL A 27 16.13 9.58 -11.28
CA VAL A 27 17.57 9.80 -11.13
C VAL A 27 17.88 10.73 -9.95
N LEU A 28 17.06 11.77 -9.72
CA LEU A 28 17.23 12.66 -8.57
C LEU A 28 16.97 11.97 -7.22
N GLU A 29 16.01 11.04 -7.16
CA GLU A 29 15.78 10.21 -5.97
C GLU A 29 16.96 9.26 -5.72
N GLU A 30 17.42 8.54 -6.75
CA GLU A 30 18.58 7.64 -6.64
C GLU A 30 19.86 8.40 -6.20
N LEU A 31 20.08 9.61 -6.73
CA LEU A 31 21.21 10.45 -6.31
C LEU A 31 21.10 10.93 -4.86
N ARG A 32 19.88 11.16 -4.35
CA ARG A 32 19.65 11.49 -2.94
C ARG A 32 19.90 10.30 -2.04
N ASP A 33 19.46 9.10 -2.44
CA ASP A 33 19.70 7.86 -1.71
C ASP A 33 21.20 7.55 -1.63
N ILE A 34 21.91 7.69 -2.75
CA ILE A 34 23.37 7.53 -2.80
C ILE A 34 24.06 8.56 -1.90
N ARG A 35 23.66 9.83 -1.97
CA ARG A 35 24.23 10.88 -1.11
C ARG A 35 23.99 10.58 0.38
N GLN A 36 22.81 10.12 0.73
CA GLN A 36 22.48 9.75 2.10
C GLN A 36 23.30 8.55 2.59
N MET A 37 23.54 7.55 1.72
CA MET A 37 24.43 6.43 2.03
C MET A 37 25.87 6.87 2.30
N PHE A 38 26.37 7.89 1.61
CA PHE A 38 27.70 8.46 1.85
C PHE A 38 27.77 9.32 3.12
N GLU A 39 26.69 10.05 3.46
CA GLU A 39 26.60 10.85 4.68
C GLU A 39 26.44 9.97 5.95
N GLU A 40 25.86 8.77 5.84
CA GLU A 40 25.64 7.81 6.94
C GLU A 40 26.88 6.95 7.31
N GLY A 41 28.00 7.05 6.57
CA GLY A 41 29.23 6.28 6.81
C GLY A 41 30.07 6.68 8.04
N GLY A 42 29.58 7.61 8.88
CA GLY A 42 30.37 8.25 9.92
C GLY A 42 30.25 7.69 11.34
N GLN A 43 29.19 6.97 11.72
CA GLN A 43 29.01 6.56 13.13
C GLN A 43 28.34 5.19 13.28
N SER A 44 29.14 4.23 13.73
CA SER A 44 28.72 2.89 14.15
C SER A 44 27.74 2.91 15.32
N GLY A 45 26.82 1.95 15.35
CA GLY A 45 26.32 1.40 16.61
C GLY A 45 24.82 1.18 16.71
N VAL A 46 24.39 -0.05 16.40
CA VAL A 46 23.34 -0.80 17.12
C VAL A 46 22.09 -0.01 17.54
N ALA A 47 21.20 0.31 16.59
CA ALA A 47 19.74 0.28 16.78
C ALA A 47 19.02 0.79 15.53
N ARG A 48 17.96 0.07 15.16
CA ARG A 48 16.79 0.57 14.40
C ARG A 48 16.97 0.82 12.90
N GLY A 49 16.76 -0.23 12.13
CA GLY A 49 16.04 -0.16 10.85
C GLY A 49 14.58 0.29 11.01
N ARG A 50 14.32 1.46 11.63
CA ARG A 50 12.98 1.99 11.93
C ARG A 50 12.80 3.48 11.60
N ARG A 51 13.54 4.04 10.64
CA ARG A 51 13.38 5.45 10.23
C ARG A 51 13.50 5.67 8.71
N ARG A 52 12.95 4.78 7.87
CA ARG A 52 12.95 4.97 6.40
C ARG A 52 11.55 5.08 5.74
N ASP A 53 10.44 4.97 6.48
CA ASP A 53 9.08 5.01 5.89
C ASP A 53 8.15 6.13 6.42
N GLU A 54 8.65 7.13 7.16
CA GLU A 54 7.82 8.25 7.67
C GLU A 54 7.35 9.25 6.58
N GLY A 55 7.54 8.97 5.28
CA GLY A 55 7.57 10.01 4.25
C GLY A 55 6.29 10.30 3.46
N HIS A 56 5.28 9.41 3.42
CA HIS A 56 4.13 9.61 2.53
C HIS A 56 2.81 9.83 3.31
N PRO A 57 2.20 11.04 3.27
CA PRO A 57 0.97 11.36 4.02
C PRO A 57 -0.18 10.38 3.79
N LEU A 58 -0.32 9.87 2.56
CA LEU A 58 -1.31 8.85 2.21
C LEU A 58 -1.07 7.51 2.92
N LEU A 59 0.19 7.06 3.06
CA LEU A 59 0.50 5.81 3.74
C LEU A 59 0.13 5.91 5.21
N LYS A 60 0.53 7.01 5.87
CA LYS A 60 0.18 7.27 7.26
C LYS A 60 -1.34 7.29 7.47
N MET A 61 -2.08 7.94 6.59
CA MET A 61 -3.54 7.96 6.63
C MET A 61 -4.14 6.55 6.52
N ILE A 62 -3.61 5.71 5.61
CA ILE A 62 -4.06 4.31 5.44
C ILE A 62 -3.73 3.48 6.69
N GLU A 63 -2.55 3.66 7.28
CA GLU A 63 -2.15 2.95 8.51
C GLU A 63 -3.01 3.35 9.71
N ASP A 64 -3.25 4.65 9.90
CA ASP A 64 -4.06 5.18 11.00
C ASP A 64 -5.52 4.69 10.89
N GLN A 65 -6.07 4.62 9.67
CA GLN A 65 -7.45 4.17 9.42
C GLN A 65 -7.59 2.67 9.18
N LYS A 66 -6.50 1.90 9.24
CA LYS A 66 -6.34 0.47 8.88
C LYS A 66 -6.52 0.17 7.38
N PHE A 67 -7.49 0.80 6.76
CA PHE A 67 -7.73 0.80 5.33
C PHE A 67 -8.51 2.04 4.92
N VAL A 68 -8.62 2.30 3.61
CA VAL A 68 -9.39 3.41 3.04
C VAL A 68 -10.08 2.92 1.77
N ASP A 69 -11.31 3.38 1.52
CA ASP A 69 -11.98 3.14 0.23
C ASP A 69 -11.21 3.80 -0.91
N VAL A 70 -10.95 3.06 -2.00
CA VAL A 70 -10.15 3.57 -3.12
C VAL A 70 -10.79 4.81 -3.73
N LYS A 71 -12.12 4.89 -3.78
CA LYS A 71 -12.88 6.08 -4.22
C LYS A 71 -12.55 7.36 -3.43
N ASP A 72 -12.18 7.23 -2.17
CA ASP A 72 -11.90 8.37 -1.27
C ASP A 72 -10.44 8.84 -1.36
N VAL A 73 -9.58 8.06 -2.03
CA VAL A 73 -8.19 8.44 -2.28
C VAL A 73 -8.10 9.44 -3.42
N ARG A 74 -7.80 10.71 -3.08
CA ARG A 74 -7.65 11.81 -4.03
C ARG A 74 -6.46 11.66 -4.98
N SER A 75 -5.31 11.19 -4.48
CA SER A 75 -4.09 11.07 -5.29
C SER A 75 -3.90 9.64 -5.80
N LYS A 76 -4.44 9.36 -6.99
CA LYS A 76 -4.33 8.04 -7.63
C LYS A 76 -2.89 7.67 -8.00
N GLY A 77 -2.08 8.65 -8.42
CA GLY A 77 -0.66 8.43 -8.71
C GLY A 77 0.14 8.03 -7.46
N ALA A 78 -0.13 8.64 -6.32
CA ALA A 78 0.49 8.25 -5.05
C ALA A 78 0.08 6.84 -4.61
N LEU A 79 -1.22 6.51 -4.72
CA LEU A 79 -1.70 5.17 -4.43
C LEU A 79 -1.03 4.11 -5.31
N LYS A 80 -0.93 4.37 -6.62
CA LYS A 80 -0.25 3.48 -7.58
C LYS A 80 1.20 3.21 -7.15
N ARG A 81 1.96 4.26 -6.79
CA ARG A 81 3.34 4.11 -6.28
C ARG A 81 3.42 3.29 -5.00
N LEU A 82 2.49 3.46 -4.06
CA LEU A 82 2.47 2.68 -2.81
C LEU A 82 2.18 1.19 -3.06
N VAL A 83 1.32 0.89 -4.04
CA VAL A 83 1.02 -0.48 -4.48
C VAL A 83 2.24 -1.10 -5.17
N GLU A 84 2.88 -0.37 -6.09
CA GLU A 84 4.08 -0.82 -6.80
C GLU A 84 5.25 -1.11 -5.84
N ARG A 85 5.38 -0.32 -4.78
CA ARG A 85 6.37 -0.53 -3.70
C ARG A 85 5.99 -1.67 -2.74
N GLY A 86 4.81 -2.28 -2.89
CA GLY A 86 4.32 -3.35 -2.02
C GLY A 86 3.98 -2.93 -0.59
N LEU A 87 3.86 -1.62 -0.33
CA LEU A 87 3.57 -1.07 1.01
C LEU A 87 2.08 -1.17 1.35
N VAL A 88 1.23 -1.10 0.33
CA VAL A 88 -0.23 -1.22 0.45
C VAL A 88 -0.77 -2.21 -0.57
N VAL A 89 -1.94 -2.77 -0.28
CA VAL A 89 -2.58 -3.81 -1.07
C VAL A 89 -4.01 -3.38 -1.39
N LEU A 90 -4.44 -3.64 -2.62
CA LEU A 90 -5.82 -3.44 -3.05
C LEU A 90 -6.63 -4.69 -2.74
N LEU A 91 -7.71 -4.50 -2.00
CA LEU A 91 -8.66 -5.55 -1.63
C LEU A 91 -9.98 -5.26 -2.36
N ARG A 92 -10.29 -6.12 -3.35
CA ARG A 92 -11.50 -6.02 -4.17
C ARG A 92 -12.54 -7.02 -3.70
N ASP A 93 -13.50 -6.53 -2.95
CA ASP A 93 -14.64 -7.31 -2.48
C ASP A 93 -15.77 -7.22 -3.51
N GLU A 94 -15.79 -8.18 -4.45
CA GLU A 94 -16.82 -8.25 -5.48
C GLU A 94 -18.23 -8.48 -4.89
N GLY A 95 -18.33 -9.21 -3.78
CA GLY A 95 -19.60 -9.48 -3.10
C GLY A 95 -20.23 -8.23 -2.49
N ALA A 96 -19.41 -7.28 -2.04
CA ALA A 96 -19.84 -5.98 -1.52
C ALA A 96 -19.74 -4.84 -2.54
N ASN A 97 -19.29 -5.12 -3.79
CA ASN A 97 -18.96 -4.13 -4.81
C ASN A 97 -18.10 -2.98 -4.25
N ARG A 98 -17.05 -3.33 -3.50
CA ARG A 98 -16.22 -2.38 -2.77
C ARG A 98 -14.73 -2.66 -3.02
N GLU A 99 -13.98 -1.61 -3.26
CA GLU A 99 -12.53 -1.66 -3.41
C GLU A 99 -11.89 -0.79 -2.34
N VAL A 100 -11.08 -1.42 -1.48
CA VAL A 100 -10.35 -0.73 -0.40
C VAL A 100 -8.86 -0.94 -0.56
N VAL A 101 -8.07 -0.01 -0.01
CA VAL A 101 -6.63 -0.13 0.14
C VAL A 101 -6.28 -0.26 1.61
N ALA A 102 -5.47 -1.26 1.96
CA ALA A 102 -4.96 -1.47 3.32
C ALA A 102 -3.43 -1.54 3.28
N SER A 103 -2.74 -1.15 4.36
CA SER A 103 -1.30 -1.34 4.43
C SER A 103 -0.97 -2.82 4.64
N LYS A 104 0.10 -3.31 4.01
CA LYS A 104 0.56 -4.70 4.19
C LYS A 104 0.85 -4.98 5.67
N ARG A 105 1.35 -3.97 6.39
CA ARG A 105 1.58 -4.00 7.83
C ARG A 105 0.30 -4.21 8.63
N ALA A 106 -0.77 -3.45 8.37
CA ALA A 106 -2.04 -3.61 9.10
C ALA A 106 -2.63 -5.02 8.91
N ILE A 107 -2.57 -5.54 7.68
CA ILE A 107 -3.00 -6.92 7.38
C ILE A 107 -2.12 -7.92 8.14
N SER A 108 -0.79 -7.79 8.08
CA SER A 108 0.14 -8.69 8.76
C SER A 108 -0.07 -8.68 10.29
N ASP A 109 -0.21 -7.50 10.89
CA ASP A 109 -0.48 -7.34 12.33
C ASP A 109 -1.80 -7.99 12.76
N LEU A 110 -2.82 -7.98 11.89
CA LEU A 110 -4.08 -8.67 12.13
C LEU A 110 -3.93 -10.19 11.98
N LEU A 111 -3.27 -10.67 10.92
CA LEU A 111 -3.04 -12.09 10.68
C LEU A 111 -2.20 -12.74 11.77
N ASN A 112 -1.22 -12.03 12.33
CA ASN A 112 -0.39 -12.49 13.44
C ASN A 112 -1.17 -12.68 14.75
N ARG A 113 -2.37 -12.10 14.87
CA ARG A 113 -3.27 -12.31 16.02
C ARG A 113 -4.15 -13.55 15.86
N LEU A 114 -4.14 -14.20 14.70
CA LEU A 114 -4.93 -15.39 14.43
C LEU A 114 -4.20 -16.67 14.88
N PRO A 115 -4.91 -17.71 15.34
CA PRO A 115 -6.37 -17.80 15.39
C PRO A 115 -7.00 -17.03 16.56
N ILE A 116 -8.12 -16.36 16.30
CA ILE A 116 -8.90 -15.62 17.32
C ILE A 116 -10.33 -16.18 17.41
N ASP A 117 -10.86 -16.31 18.63
CA ASP A 117 -12.26 -16.69 18.85
C ASP A 117 -13.21 -15.60 18.32
N VAL A 118 -14.38 -15.99 17.83
CA VAL A 118 -15.38 -15.03 17.30
C VAL A 118 -15.79 -14.01 18.36
N GLU A 119 -16.03 -14.46 19.59
CA GLU A 119 -16.38 -13.58 20.72
C GLU A 119 -15.25 -12.58 21.03
N LYS A 120 -14.00 -12.97 20.85
CA LYS A 120 -12.85 -12.07 21.02
C LYS A 120 -12.69 -11.13 19.84
N ALA A 121 -13.02 -11.57 18.63
CA ALA A 121 -12.99 -10.72 17.45
C ALA A 121 -13.95 -9.53 17.58
N GLU A 122 -15.10 -9.70 18.23
CA GLU A 122 -16.05 -8.62 18.52
C GLU A 122 -15.50 -7.52 19.46
N SER A 123 -14.39 -7.80 20.15
CA SER A 123 -13.69 -6.80 20.99
C SER A 123 -12.57 -6.05 20.26
N LEU A 124 -12.33 -6.34 18.98
CA LEU A 124 -11.45 -5.54 18.15
C LEU A 124 -12.04 -4.14 17.94
N ASP A 125 -11.17 -3.18 17.60
CA ASP A 125 -11.62 -1.88 17.11
C ASP A 125 -12.49 -2.05 15.85
N GLU A 126 -13.47 -1.16 15.66
CA GLU A 126 -14.45 -1.23 14.58
C GLU A 126 -13.78 -1.37 13.20
N ARG A 127 -12.70 -0.63 12.94
CA ARG A 127 -11.97 -0.68 11.66
C ARG A 127 -11.15 -1.96 11.53
N GLU A 128 -10.61 -2.47 12.63
CA GLU A 128 -9.89 -3.75 12.63
C GLU A 128 -10.84 -4.93 12.40
N TYR A 129 -12.02 -4.91 13.02
CA TYR A 129 -13.06 -5.90 12.82
C TYR A 129 -13.60 -5.86 11.38
N GLU A 130 -13.84 -4.66 10.83
CA GLU A 130 -14.28 -4.50 9.44
C GLU A 130 -13.22 -5.04 8.46
N LEU A 131 -11.93 -4.78 8.70
CA LEU A 131 -10.83 -5.35 7.92
C LEU A 131 -10.79 -6.89 8.03
N LEU A 132 -11.01 -7.45 9.21
CA LEU A 132 -11.12 -8.90 9.43
C LEU A 132 -12.23 -9.51 8.58
N GLU A 133 -13.40 -8.86 8.53
CA GLU A 133 -14.53 -9.33 7.73
C GLU A 133 -14.26 -9.24 6.22
N ILE A 134 -13.62 -8.16 5.75
CA ILE A 134 -13.18 -8.02 4.36
C ILE A 134 -12.24 -9.17 4.00
N LEU A 135 -11.20 -9.42 4.81
CA LEU A 135 -10.25 -10.50 4.57
C LEU A 135 -10.92 -11.89 4.62
N ASN A 136 -11.96 -12.07 5.44
CA ASN A 136 -12.75 -13.29 5.49
C ASN A 136 -13.58 -13.50 4.22
N ARG A 137 -14.23 -12.45 3.69
CA ARG A 137 -14.98 -12.54 2.41
C ARG A 137 -14.07 -12.80 1.22
N LEU A 138 -12.85 -12.28 1.25
CA LEU A 138 -11.82 -12.52 0.23
C LEU A 138 -11.11 -13.88 0.37
N GLY A 139 -11.40 -14.64 1.43
CA GLY A 139 -10.85 -15.98 1.63
C GLY A 139 -9.41 -16.02 2.19
N TYR A 140 -8.85 -14.88 2.59
CA TYR A 140 -7.57 -14.82 3.33
C TYR A 140 -7.72 -15.33 4.76
N ILE A 141 -8.91 -15.17 5.32
CA ILE A 141 -9.29 -15.67 6.63
C ILE A 141 -10.53 -16.55 6.43
N ILE A 142 -10.66 -17.59 7.25
CA ILE A 142 -11.88 -18.40 7.30
C ILE A 142 -12.38 -18.49 8.73
N LYS A 143 -13.71 -18.43 8.88
CA LYS A 143 -14.39 -18.77 10.13
C LYS A 143 -14.59 -20.28 10.22
N LYS A 144 -13.85 -20.95 11.10
CA LYS A 144 -13.92 -22.40 11.34
C LYS A 144 -13.83 -22.69 12.84
N ASP A 145 -14.64 -23.63 13.33
CA ASP A 145 -14.64 -24.05 14.74
C ASP A 145 -14.79 -22.87 15.74
N ASN A 146 -15.68 -21.92 15.41
CA ASN A 146 -15.91 -20.67 16.14
C ASN A 146 -14.68 -19.76 16.28
N LYS A 147 -13.72 -19.88 15.38
CA LYS A 147 -12.51 -19.07 15.32
C LYS A 147 -12.28 -18.53 13.91
N TYR A 148 -11.64 -17.37 13.82
CA TYR A 148 -11.04 -16.90 12.58
C TYR A 148 -9.63 -17.49 12.45
N MET A 149 -9.33 -18.10 11.30
CA MET A 149 -8.06 -18.74 11.00
C MET A 149 -7.49 -18.21 9.68
N PRO A 150 -6.17 -18.03 9.55
CA PRO A 150 -5.56 -17.66 8.28
C PRO A 150 -5.62 -18.84 7.30
N THR A 151 -5.83 -18.55 6.02
CA THR A 151 -5.73 -19.55 4.95
C THR A 151 -4.35 -19.54 4.30
N GLN A 152 -4.11 -20.44 3.34
CA GLN A 152 -2.91 -20.44 2.52
C GLN A 152 -2.76 -19.16 1.68
N LEU A 153 -3.87 -18.49 1.32
CA LEU A 153 -3.82 -17.24 0.57
C LEU A 153 -3.16 -16.12 1.41
N ALA A 154 -3.32 -16.16 2.74
CA ALA A 154 -2.77 -15.14 3.63
C ALA A 154 -1.25 -15.20 3.77
N GLU A 155 -0.58 -16.24 3.25
CA GLU A 155 0.88 -16.35 3.26
C GLU A 155 1.54 -15.22 2.46
N GLU A 156 0.86 -14.62 1.47
CA GLU A 156 1.40 -13.48 0.71
C GLU A 156 1.70 -12.23 1.57
N PHE A 157 1.07 -12.16 2.74
CA PHE A 157 1.21 -11.08 3.71
C PHE A 157 2.18 -11.40 4.84
N LYS A 158 2.65 -12.65 4.93
CA LYS A 158 3.69 -13.04 5.88
C LYS A 158 5.05 -12.71 5.26
N LEU A 159 5.87 -12.00 6.04
CA LEU A 159 7.26 -11.65 5.72
C LEU A 159 8.20 -12.68 6.34
#